data_AF-A0A1G8CIJ2-F1
#
_entry.id   AF-A0A1G8CIJ2-F1
#
_cell.length_a   1.000
_cell.length_b   1.000
_cell.length_c   1.000
_cell.angle_alpha   90.00
_cell.angle_beta   90.00
_cell.angle_gamma   90.00
#
_symmetry.space_group_name_H-M   'P 1'
#
loop_
_entity.id
_entity.type
_entity.pdbx_description
1 polymer ?
#
loop_
_entity_poly.entity_id
_entity_poly.type
_entity_poly.pdbx_seq_one_letter_code
_entity_poly.pdbx_strand_id
1 'polypeptide(L)'
;MEREILIFILSRRNRVSIRTLVHWRDRHYWDEVVQDDGEGVSNMLSLLLHKGYLAYAEFEDNASSWWGYYVTDTGIAYLNE
;
A
#
# COMPACT_ATOMS: atom_id res chain seq x y z
N MET A 1 0.06 -1.32 -11.51
CA MET A 1 -0.58 -0.84 -10.28
C MET A 1 -0.45 -1.81 -9.09
N GLU A 2 -0.97 -3.05 -9.14
CA GLU A 2 -0.82 -4.01 -8.01
C GLU A 2 0.65 -4.20 -7.58
N ARG A 3 1.51 -4.63 -8.50
CA ARG A 3 2.95 -4.83 -8.22
C ARG A 3 3.65 -3.56 -7.74
N GLU A 4 3.26 -2.38 -8.27
CA GLU A 4 3.87 -1.11 -7.90
C GLU A 4 3.59 -0.73 -6.44
N ILE A 5 2.36 -0.95 -5.96
CA ILE A 5 1.99 -0.74 -4.56
C ILE A 5 2.81 -1.67 -3.66
N LEU A 6 2.88 -2.96 -4.00
CA LEU A 6 3.61 -3.94 -3.18
C LEU A 6 5.11 -3.61 -3.12
N ILE A 7 5.73 -3.29 -4.27
CA ILE A 7 7.13 -2.87 -4.35
C ILE A 7 7.37 -1.59 -3.53
N PHE A 8 6.45 -0.61 -3.64
CA PHE A 8 6.55 0.61 -2.86
C PHE A 8 6.53 0.32 -1.35
N ILE A 9 5.61 -0.53 -0.88
CA ILE A 9 5.52 -0.90 0.55
C ILE A 9 6.80 -1.61 1.01
N LEU A 10 7.32 -2.56 0.23
CA LEU A 10 8.59 -3.23 0.52
C LEU A 10 9.76 -2.25 0.63
N SER A 11 9.81 -1.23 -0.24
CA SER A 11 10.85 -0.18 -0.20
C SER A 11 10.82 0.67 1.08
N ARG A 12 9.72 0.64 1.84
CA ARG A 12 9.49 1.40 3.07
C ARG A 12 9.62 0.52 4.31
N ARG A 13 10.62 -0.36 4.34
CA ARG A 13 10.83 -1.33 5.44
C ARG A 13 9.60 -2.22 5.64
N ASN A 14 8.88 -2.51 4.56
CA ASN A 14 7.64 -3.27 4.54
C ASN A 14 6.54 -2.74 5.47
N ARG A 15 6.42 -1.42 5.64
CA ARG A 15 5.36 -0.81 6.48
C ARG A 15 4.99 0.58 5.97
N VAL A 16 3.72 0.80 5.63
CA VAL A 16 3.27 2.07 5.05
C VAL A 16 1.85 2.44 5.50
N SER A 17 1.65 3.70 5.88
CA SER A 17 0.32 4.23 6.22
C SER A 17 -0.54 4.46 4.97
N ILE A 18 -1.87 4.42 5.10
CA ILE A 18 -2.79 4.75 3.99
C ILE A 18 -2.50 6.14 3.41
N ARG A 19 -2.21 7.12 4.28
CA ARG A 19 -1.88 8.50 3.88
C ARG A 19 -0.64 8.55 3.00
N THR A 20 0.37 7.75 3.32
CA THR A 20 1.60 7.65 2.51
C THR A 20 1.32 7.02 1.15
N LEU A 21 0.44 6.02 1.07
CA LEU A 21 0.05 5.37 -0.19
C LEU A 21 -0.74 6.31 -1.11
N VAL A 22 -1.72 7.03 -0.55
CA VAL A 22 -2.49 8.04 -1.29
C VAL A 22 -1.56 9.12 -1.84
N HIS A 23 -0.69 9.67 -0.99
CA HIS A 23 0.27 10.70 -1.40
C HIS A 23 1.27 10.19 -2.46
N TRP A 24 1.71 8.94 -2.36
CA TRP A 24 2.58 8.31 -3.35
C TRP A 24 1.88 8.14 -4.70
N ARG A 25 0.64 7.62 -4.72
CA ARG A 25 -0.16 7.52 -5.94
C ARG A 25 -0.30 8.91 -6.56
N ASP A 26 -0.79 9.87 -5.78
CA ASP A 26 -1.05 11.21 -6.29
C ASP A 26 0.20 11.75 -6.97
N ARG A 27 1.40 11.60 -6.37
CA ARG A 27 2.71 11.97 -6.93
C ARG A 27 3.19 11.21 -8.18
N HIS A 28 2.74 9.99 -8.41
CA HIS A 28 3.16 9.21 -9.59
C HIS A 28 2.19 9.29 -10.76
N TYR A 29 0.98 9.81 -10.55
CA TYR A 29 -0.08 9.87 -11.56
C TYR A 29 -0.60 11.30 -11.84
N TRP A 30 0.21 12.35 -11.62
CA TRP A 30 -0.17 13.78 -11.80
C TRP A 30 -0.70 14.15 -13.21
N ASP A 31 -0.61 13.28 -14.22
CA ASP A 31 -1.03 13.58 -15.60
C ASP A 31 -2.48 13.18 -15.92
N GLU A 32 -3.13 12.31 -15.14
CA GLU A 32 -4.56 12.05 -15.32
C GLU A 32 -5.32 12.63 -14.14
N VAL A 33 -5.91 13.80 -14.40
CA VAL A 33 -6.99 14.39 -13.61
C VAL A 33 -8.11 13.37 -13.51
N VAL A 34 -8.02 12.46 -12.55
CA VAL A 34 -9.19 11.76 -12.05
C VAL A 34 -9.52 12.46 -10.74
N GLN A 35 -10.70 13.07 -10.70
CA GLN A 35 -11.41 13.40 -9.46
C GLN A 35 -11.76 12.08 -8.73
N ASP A 36 -10.76 11.27 -8.44
CA ASP A 36 -10.87 10.00 -7.74
C ASP A 36 -10.40 10.28 -6.30
N ASP A 37 -11.37 10.53 -5.43
CA ASP A 37 -11.27 10.95 -4.01
C ASP A 37 -10.56 9.91 -3.10
N GLY A 38 -9.58 9.17 -3.62
CA GLY A 38 -8.91 8.05 -2.95
C GLY A 38 -9.61 6.71 -3.13
N GLU A 39 -10.67 6.65 -3.95
CA GLU A 39 -11.46 5.42 -4.17
C GLU A 39 -10.64 4.36 -4.92
N GLY A 40 -9.85 4.74 -5.92
CA GLY A 40 -8.95 3.82 -6.64
C GLY A 40 -7.87 3.17 -5.76
N VAL A 41 -7.25 3.93 -4.85
CA VAL A 41 -6.29 3.36 -3.87
C VAL A 41 -7.03 2.43 -2.90
N SER A 42 -8.17 2.85 -2.38
CA SER A 42 -8.94 2.08 -1.41
C SER A 42 -9.45 0.76 -2.00
N ASN A 43 -9.92 0.77 -3.25
CA ASN A 43 -10.34 -0.41 -4.00
C ASN A 43 -9.16 -1.35 -4.24
N MET A 44 -8.01 -0.81 -4.63
CA MET A 44 -6.81 -1.60 -4.85
C MET A 44 -6.28 -2.24 -3.55
N LEU A 45 -6.26 -1.49 -2.45
CA LEU A 45 -5.86 -2.02 -1.15
C LEU A 45 -6.83 -3.10 -0.67
N SER A 46 -8.14 -2.91 -0.86
CA SER A 46 -9.16 -3.93 -0.56
C SER A 46 -8.93 -5.21 -1.37
N LEU A 47 -8.62 -5.09 -2.66
CA LEU A 47 -8.31 -6.23 -3.51
C LEU A 47 -7.05 -6.97 -3.05
N LEU A 48 -5.98 -6.26 -2.73
CA LEU A 48 -4.72 -6.84 -2.28
C LEU A 48 -4.84 -7.50 -0.89
N LEU A 49 -5.66 -6.94 0.01
CA LEU A 49 -6.04 -7.56 1.27
C LEU A 49 -6.83 -8.85 1.03
N HIS A 50 -7.82 -8.82 0.13
CA HIS A 50 -8.63 -9.99 -0.21
C HIS A 50 -7.79 -11.13 -0.82
N LYS A 51 -6.83 -10.79 -1.68
CA LYS A 51 -5.84 -11.74 -2.24
C LYS A 51 -4.82 -12.24 -1.21
N GLY A 52 -4.78 -11.66 -0.01
CA GLY A 52 -3.80 -11.99 1.03
C GLY A 52 -2.39 -11.52 0.71
N TYR A 53 -2.21 -10.60 -0.25
CA TYR A 53 -0.90 -10.02 -0.62
C TYR A 53 -0.50 -8.88 0.33
N LEU A 54 -1.49 -8.23 0.92
CA LEU A 54 -1.32 -7.26 2.00
C LEU A 54 -1.98 -7.75 3.28
N ALA A 55 -1.50 -7.22 4.40
CA ALA A 55 -2.18 -7.24 5.67
C ALA A 55 -2.10 -5.86 6.33
N TYR A 56 -3.03 -5.58 7.24
CA TYR A 56 -3.16 -4.31 7.94
C TYR A 56 -2.96 -4.54 9.44
N ALA A 57 -2.03 -3.79 10.05
CA ALA A 57 -1.64 -3.96 11.44
C ALA A 57 -1.21 -2.65 12.08
N GLU A 58 -1.14 -2.65 13.41
CA GLU A 58 -0.54 -1.57 14.20
C GLU A 58 0.99 -1.74 14.24
N PHE A 59 1.70 -0.63 14.06
CA PHE A 59 3.15 -0.52 14.14
C PHE A 59 3.51 0.47 15.24
N GLU A 60 4.59 0.19 15.96
CA GLU A 60 5.13 1.08 16.99
C GLU A 60 6.44 1.73 16.51
N ASP A 61 6.55 3.05 16.64
CA ASP A 61 7.80 3.79 16.46
C ASP A 61 7.95 4.82 17.59
N ASN A 62 9.00 4.69 18.41
CA ASN A 62 9.50 5.69 19.37
C ASN A 62 8.41 6.49 20.11
N ALA A 63 7.50 5.78 20.80
CA ALA A 63 6.38 6.30 21.61
C ALA A 63 5.10 6.72 20.87
N SER A 64 4.94 6.39 19.57
CA SER A 64 3.65 6.45 18.87
C SER A 64 3.35 5.11 18.20
N SER A 65 2.13 4.62 18.35
CA SER A 65 1.59 3.58 17.48
C SER A 65 0.87 4.20 16.29
N TRP A 66 0.84 3.49 15.16
CA TRP A 66 0.13 3.89 13.96
C TRP A 66 -0.24 2.67 13.13
N TRP A 67 -1.35 2.74 12.40
CA TRP A 67 -1.82 1.62 11.59
C TRP A 67 -1.37 1.74 10.13
N GLY A 68 -1.02 0.62 9.53
CA GLY A 68 -0.56 0.60 8.15
C GLY A 68 -0.61 -0.78 7.49
N TYR A 69 -0.19 -0.79 6.24
CA TYR A 69 -0.10 -1.98 5.40
C TYR A 69 1.32 -2.52 5.35
N TYR A 70 1.43 -3.84 5.28
CA TYR A 70 2.66 -4.56 4.96
C TYR A 70 2.38 -5.65 3.93
N VAL A 71 3.39 -5.99 3.13
CA VAL A 71 3.34 -7.10 2.18
C VAL A 71 3.58 -8.40 2.93
N THR A 72 2.70 -9.37 2.72
CA THR A 72 2.77 -10.72 3.30
C THR A 72 3.75 -11.60 2.54
N ASP A 73 4.07 -12.78 3.07
CA ASP A 73 4.87 -13.78 2.35
C ASP A 73 4.22 -14.18 1.01
N THR A 74 2.89 -14.31 0.98
CA THR A 74 2.14 -14.55 -0.26
C THR A 74 2.31 -13.42 -1.26
N GLY A 75 2.27 -12.17 -0.81
CA GLY A 75 2.50 -11.00 -1.66
C GLY A 75 3.94 -10.95 -2.20
N ILE A 76 4.93 -11.35 -1.40
CA ILE A 76 6.32 -11.45 -1.82
C ILE A 76 6.49 -12.59 -2.85
N ALA A 77 5.86 -13.75 -2.65
CA ALA A 77 5.87 -14.85 -3.60
C ALA A 77 5.31 -14.42 -4.97
N TYR A 78 4.16 -13.75 -4.98
CA TYR A 78 3.55 -13.18 -6.18
C TYR A 78 4.48 -12.21 -6.94
N LEU A 79 5.35 -11.47 -6.24
CA LEU A 79 6.30 -10.55 -6.89
C LEU A 79 7.50 -11.24 -7.54
N ASN A 80 7.81 -12.47 -7.14
CA ASN A 80 8.94 -13.25 -7.66
C ASN A 80 8.56 -14.13 -8.86
N GLU A 81 7.27 -14.21 -9.18
CA GLU A 81 6.72 -14.79 -10.41
C GLU A 81 6.75 -13.78 -11.57
#